data_AF-W7CX17-F1
#
_entry.id   AF-W7CX17-F1
#
_cell.length_a   1.000
_cell.length_b   1.000
_cell.length_c   1.000
_cell.angle_alpha   90.00
_cell.angle_beta   90.00
_cell.angle_gamma   90.00
#
_symmetry.space_group_name_H-M   'P 1'
#
loop_
_entity.id
_entity.type
_entity.pdbx_description
1 polymer ?
#
loop_
_entity_poly.entity_id
_entity_poly.type
_entity_poly.pdbx_seq_one_letter_code
_entity_poly.pdbx_strand_id
1 'polypeptide(L)' 'MYISPTYISKVFKEETGESPINYLIKIRLSRAHDLLTSQDVTVKEAAKLVGYNDAFYFSKLFKKYYGFPPSDVLKQTS' A
#
# COMPACT_ATOMS: atom_id res chain seq x y z
N MET A 1 3.87 -30.24 -3.77
CA MET A 1 2.54 -29.73 -4.19
C MET A 1 2.80 -28.61 -5.19
N TYR A 2 2.58 -28.84 -6.49
CA TYR A 2 2.80 -27.83 -7.54
C TYR A 2 1.46 -27.17 -7.84
N ILE A 3 1.24 -25.97 -7.32
CA ILE A 3 0.06 -25.18 -7.61
C ILE A 3 0.46 -24.12 -8.64
N SER A 4 -0.29 -24.01 -9.73
CA SER A 4 0.00 -23.00 -10.75
C SER A 4 -0.31 -21.59 -10.21
N PRO A 5 0.47 -20.57 -10.58
CA PRO A 5 0.21 -19.19 -10.17
C PRO A 5 -1.18 -18.67 -10.56
N THR A 6 -1.72 -19.16 -11.69
CA THR A 6 -3.06 -18.87 -12.17
C THR A 6 -4.14 -19.46 -11.27
N TYR A 7 -3.97 -20.70 -10.80
CA TYR A 7 -4.91 -21.31 -9.85
C TYR A 7 -4.90 -20.57 -8.52
N ILE A 8 -3.71 -20.24 -7.98
CA ILE A 8 -3.60 -19.45 -6.75
C ILE A 8 -4.28 -18.09 -6.91
N SER A 9 -4.03 -17.38 -8.01
CA SER A 9 -4.62 -16.08 -8.26
C SER A 9 -6.14 -16.14 -8.39
N LYS A 10 -6.67 -17.22 -9.00
CA LYS A 10 -8.11 -17.45 -9.12
C LYS A 10 -8.74 -17.70 -7.76
N VAL A 11 -8.24 -18.69 -7.01
CA VAL A 11 -8.76 -19.03 -5.68
C VAL A 11 -8.65 -17.83 -4.74
N PHE A 12 -7.53 -17.12 -4.72
CA PHE A 12 -7.37 -15.92 -3.90
C PHE A 12 -8.41 -14.86 -4.21
N LYS A 13 -8.72 -14.63 -5.49
CA LYS A 13 -9.74 -13.66 -5.89
C LYS A 13 -11.15 -14.13 -5.55
N GLU A 14 -11.42 -15.43 -5.65
CA GLU A 14 -12.71 -16.00 -5.24
C GLU A 14 -12.95 -15.81 -3.73
N GLU A 15 -11.91 -15.96 -2.90
CA GLU A 15 -12.01 -15.80 -1.45
C GLU A 15 -11.97 -14.34 -0.98
N THR A 16 -11.17 -13.48 -1.61
CA THR A 16 -10.95 -12.08 -1.15
C THR A 16 -11.71 -11.03 -1.96
N GLY A 17 -12.25 -11.41 -3.13
CA GLY A 17 -12.88 -10.49 -4.09
C GLY A 17 -11.89 -9.68 -4.94
N GLU A 18 -10.59 -9.74 -4.68
CA GLU A 18 -9.56 -8.97 -5.39
C GLU A 18 -8.34 -9.81 -5.78
N SER A 19 -7.55 -9.31 -6.74
CA SER A 19 -6.32 -10.01 -7.13
C SER A 19 -5.27 -9.93 -6.02
N PRO A 20 -4.36 -10.92 -5.90
CA PRO A 20 -3.29 -10.88 -4.89
C PRO A 20 -2.47 -9.58 -4.89
N ILE A 21 -2.20 -9.02 -6.08
CA ILE A 21 -1.43 -7.78 -6.20
C ILE A 21 -2.20 -6.56 -5.69
N ASN A 22 -3.51 -6.48 -5.93
CA ASN A 22 -4.34 -5.38 -5.44
C ASN A 22 -4.47 -5.44 -3.92
N TYR A 23 -4.66 -6.64 -3.39
CA TYR A 23 -4.71 -6.88 -1.94
C TYR A 23 -3.40 -6.46 -1.26
N LEU A 24 -2.25 -6.84 -1.85
CA LEU A 24 -0.94 -6.46 -1.33
C LEU A 24 -0.73 -4.94 -1.38
N ILE A 25 -1.13 -4.28 -2.46
CA ILE A 25 -1.09 -2.82 -2.57
C ILE A 25 -1.91 -2.19 -1.44
N LYS A 26 -3.14 -2.65 -1.21
CA LYS A 26 -4.01 -2.16 -0.15
C LYS A 26 -3.37 -2.31 1.23
N ILE A 27 -2.80 -3.47 1.55
CA ILE A 27 -2.09 -3.70 2.81
C ILE A 27 -0.92 -2.72 2.97
N ARG A 28 -0.09 -2.56 1.94
CA ARG A 28 1.08 -1.66 1.98
C ARG A 28 0.66 -0.21 2.18
N LEU A 29 -0.38 0.25 1.50
CA LEU A 29 -0.90 1.61 1.63
C LEU A 29 -1.56 1.84 2.99
N SER A 30 -2.26 0.85 3.54
CA SER A 30 -2.76 0.87 4.92
C SER A 30 -1.62 1.05 5.92
N ARG A 31 -0.59 0.21 5.82
CA ARG A 31 0.56 0.30 6.71
C ARG A 31 1.29 1.65 6.58
N ALA A 32 1.40 2.18 5.36
CA ALA A 32 2.03 3.47 5.14
C ALA A 32 1.24 4.61 5.81
N HIS A 33 -0.09 4.56 5.75
CA HIS A 33 -0.95 5.52 6.44
C HIS A 33 -0.73 5.47 7.96
N ASP A 34 -0.69 4.26 8.54
CA ASP A 34 -0.45 4.08 9.97
C ASP A 34 0.92 4.63 10.39
N LEU A 35 1.96 4.36 9.60
CA LEU A 35 3.32 4.87 9.83
C LEU A 35 3.34 6.40 9.81
N LEU A 36 2.71 7.04 8.82
CA LEU A 36 2.64 8.49 8.69
C LEU A 36 1.80 9.16 9.79
N THR A 37 0.87 8.42 10.39
CA THR A 37 0.01 8.94 11.48
C THR A 37 0.65 8.76 12.84
N SER A 38 1.37 7.65 13.05
CA SER A 38 1.82 7.22 14.38
C SER A 38 3.31 7.41 14.64
N GLN A 39 4.09 7.76 13.61
CA GLN A 39 5.54 7.91 13.70
C GLN A 39 5.95 9.19 12.98
N ASP A 40 6.96 9.88 13.51
CA ASP A 40 7.61 11.02 12.84
C ASP A 40 8.51 10.56 11.69
N VAL A 41 7.92 9.85 10.72
CA VAL A 41 8.59 9.40 9.51
C VAL A 41 8.17 10.24 8.31
N THR A 42 9.12 10.53 7.44
CA THR A 42 8.86 11.22 6.19
C THR A 42 8.09 10.33 5.20
N VAL A 43 7.42 10.93 4.22
CA VAL A 43 6.77 10.21 3.11
C VAL A 43 7.72 9.23 2.42
N LYS A 44 8.99 9.62 2.26
CA LYS A 44 10.02 8.80 1.62
C LYS A 44 10.39 7.58 2.47
N GLU A 45 10.50 7.74 3.77
CA GLU A 45 10.77 6.64 4.70
C GLU A 45 9.59 5.68 4.77
N ALA A 46 8.36 6.19 4.89
CA ALA A 46 7.15 5.37 4.85
C ALA A 46 7.08 4.53 3.58
N ALA A 47 7.34 5.14 2.41
CA ALA A 47 7.39 4.43 1.13
C ALA A 47 8.40 3.27 1.14
N LYS A 48 9.63 3.53 1.64
CA LYS A 48 10.67 2.50 1.74
C LYS A 48 10.29 1.38 2.71
N LEU A 49 9.72 1.72 3.87
CA LEU A 49 9.28 0.76 4.89
C LEU A 49 8.17 -0.16 4.39
N VAL A 50 7.31 0.30 3.48
CA VAL A 50 6.25 -0.52 2.87
C VAL A 50 6.64 -1.13 1.51
N GLY A 51 7.92 -1.06 1.14
CA GLY A 51 8.49 -1.78 -0.01
C GLY A 51 8.41 -1.05 -1.35
N TYR A 52 8.27 0.28 -1.36
CA TYR A 52 8.37 1.10 -2.55
C TYR A 52 9.71 1.85 -2.59
N ASN A 53 10.51 1.58 -3.62
CA ASN A 53 11.77 2.30 -3.84
C ASN A 53 11.53 3.70 -4.45
N ASP A 54 10.46 3.84 -5.23
CA ASP A 54 10.05 5.09 -5.85
C ASP A 54 8.93 5.76 -5.02
N ALA A 55 9.30 6.82 -4.29
CA ALA A 55 8.38 7.59 -3.47
C ALA A 55 7.33 8.36 -4.29
N PHE A 56 7.63 8.72 -5.55
CA PHE A 56 6.69 9.40 -6.43
C PHE A 56 5.61 8.44 -6.93
N TYR A 57 6.01 7.22 -7.34
CA TYR A 57 5.06 6.17 -7.69
C TYR A 57 4.19 5.78 -6.50
N PHE A 58 4.78 5.59 -5.31
CA PHE A 58 4.06 5.38 -4.06
C PHE A 58 3.02 6.48 -3.82
N SER A 59 3.41 7.75 -3.94
CA SER A 59 2.51 8.88 -3.68
C SER A 59 1.33 8.91 -4.65
N LYS A 60 1.54 8.56 -5.93
CA LYS A 60 0.45 8.43 -6.91
C LYS A 60 -0.52 7.32 -6.54
N LEU A 61 -0.01 6.16 -6.13
CA LEU A 61 -0.81 5.01 -5.70
C LEU A 61 -1.60 5.32 -4.43
N PHE A 62 -0.94 5.92 -3.45
CA PHE A 62 -1.55 6.35 -2.20
C PHE A 62 -2.69 7.33 -2.46
N LYS A 63 -2.45 8.37 -3.29
CA LYS A 63 -3.49 9.32 -3.68
C LYS A 63 -4.64 8.65 -4.43
N LYS A 64 -4.36 7.69 -5.31
CA LYS A 64 -5.40 6.93 -6.01
C LYS A 64 -6.27 6.13 -5.04
N TYR A 65 -5.68 5.59 -3.97
CA TYR A 65 -6.37 4.74 -2.99
C TYR A 65 -7.15 5.57 -1.95
N TYR A 66 -6.56 6.61 -1.37
CA TYR A 66 -7.15 7.43 -0.31
C TYR A 66 -7.85 8.71 -0.78
N GLY A 67 -7.62 9.13 -2.03
CA GLY A 67 -8.15 10.38 -2.57
C GLY A 67 -7.24 11.61 -2.33
N PHE A 68 -6.26 11.52 -1.44
CA PHE A 68 -5.34 12.60 -1.08
C PHE A 68 -3.88 12.11 -1.00
N PRO A 69 -2.88 12.98 -1.21
CA PRO A 69 -1.47 12.60 -1.15
C PRO A 69 -1.01 12.26 0.28
N PRO A 70 0.01 11.40 0.43
CA PRO A 70 0.53 11.01 1.75
C PRO A 70 1.07 12.18 2.58
N SER A 71 1.51 13.27 1.93
CA SER A 71 1.96 14.49 2.61
C SER A 71 0.85 15.17 3.42
N ASP A 72 -0.41 14.98 3.07
CA ASP A 72 -1.53 15.59 3.78
C ASP A 72 -1.84 14.84 5.09
N VAL A 73 -1.41 13.58 5.23
CA VAL A 73 -1.46 12.86 6.52
C VAL A 73 -0.55 13.55 7.53
N LEU A 74 0.68 13.89 7.14
CA LEU A 74 1.67 14.51 8.03
C LEU A 74 1.22 15.88 8.56
N LYS A 75 0.50 16.66 7.74
CA LYS A 75 -0.02 17.98 8.16
C LYS A 75 -1.10 17.90 9.24
N GLN A 76 -1.73 16.75 9.44
CA GLN A 76 -2.80 16.56 10.42
C GLN A 76 -2.25 16.13 11.80
N THR A 77 -1.01 15.63 11.84
CA THR A 77 -0.36 15.18 13.09
C THR A 77 0.47 16.29 13.75
N SER A 78 0.78 17.38 13.02
CA SER A 78 1.51 18.56 13.54
C SER A 78 0.59 19.63 14.13
#